data_AF-A0A1X0QLX2-F1
#
_entry.id   AF-A0A1X0QLX2-F1
#
_cell.length_a   1.000
_cell.length_b   1.000
_cell.length_c   1.000
_cell.angle_alpha   90.00
_cell.angle_beta   90.00
_cell.angle_gamma   90.00
#
_symmetry.space_group_name_H-M   'P 1'
#
loop_
_entity.id
_entity.type
_entity.pdbx_description
1 polymer ?
#
loop_
_entity_poly.entity_id
_entity_poly.type
_entity_poly.pdbx_seq_one_letter_code
_entity_poly.pdbx_strand_id
1 'polypeptide(L)'
;MKSINEEEEYTLVDGEVINACREIQLITANQKITKDEAEDAIARIKTNSNNKDIKLASNIVSDCLFRFLNNTTSNNHKQGEAALIIDKIKPYLLHSIISEIDFIKHDWLTYHLVTSDGQIMMPDFVLFIELSSAINYEVFFMEVKRKGNHSNNTLENDMIKLSKEMHIALNKLVVKKVKKPEVVGLLVEDHKAVAYKMDIKYNGQYRMIEISRFHFARDISDDILLLPTIIEKLNQMKKIIERTISNLYNSKNEEVVDLAAYTRKPCKNPVLISQDAIKV
;
A
#
# COMPACT_ATOMS: atom_id res chain seq x y z
N MET A 1 27.41 5.45 10.92
CA MET A 1 26.00 5.15 10.57
C MET A 1 25.72 5.91 9.29
N LYS A 2 25.66 5.26 8.11
CA LYS A 2 25.24 5.97 6.88
C LYS A 2 23.76 6.31 7.06
N SER A 3 23.39 7.57 6.82
CA SER A 3 21.99 8.01 6.87
C SER A 3 21.16 7.09 5.98
N ILE A 4 20.05 6.59 6.52
CA ILE A 4 19.03 5.94 5.71
C ILE A 4 18.43 7.08 4.88
N ASN A 5 18.64 7.06 3.57
CA ASN A 5 18.11 8.12 2.71
C ASN A 5 16.61 7.84 2.49
N GLU A 6 15.77 8.45 3.33
CA GLU A 6 14.31 8.34 3.31
C GLU A 6 13.69 9.03 2.08
N GLU A 7 14.43 9.96 1.47
CA GLU A 7 13.98 10.75 0.31
C GLU A 7 14.32 10.10 -1.05
N GLU A 8 15.03 8.97 -1.05
CA GLU A 8 15.30 8.22 -2.28
C GLU A 8 13.95 7.84 -2.92
N GLU A 9 13.76 8.20 -4.19
CA GLU A 9 12.55 7.96 -5.01
C GLU A 9 11.34 8.88 -4.78
N TYR A 10 11.40 9.81 -3.83
CA TYR A 10 10.34 10.81 -3.66
C TYR A 10 10.34 11.82 -4.82
N THR A 11 9.17 12.16 -5.35
CA THR A 11 9.04 13.18 -6.40
C THR A 11 7.76 13.96 -6.16
N LEU A 12 7.89 15.28 -6.15
CA LEU A 12 6.76 16.18 -6.02
C LEU A 12 5.92 16.16 -7.29
N VAL A 13 4.61 16.26 -7.13
CA VAL A 13 3.72 16.50 -8.27
C VAL A 13 3.82 17.96 -8.72
N ASP A 14 3.45 18.22 -9.97
CA ASP A 14 3.44 19.57 -10.52
C ASP A 14 2.40 20.45 -9.81
N GLY A 15 2.68 21.76 -9.72
CA GLY A 15 1.73 22.75 -9.19
C GLY A 15 0.41 22.79 -9.99
N GLU A 16 0.43 22.43 -11.27
CA GLU A 16 -0.78 22.25 -12.07
C GLU A 16 -1.72 21.18 -11.49
N VAL A 17 -1.19 20.13 -10.87
CA VAL A 17 -1.97 19.07 -10.22
C VAL A 17 -2.72 19.62 -9.01
N ILE A 18 -2.07 20.50 -8.23
CA ILE A 18 -2.69 21.18 -7.09
C ILE A 18 -3.85 22.06 -7.56
N ASN A 19 -3.66 22.81 -8.65
CA ASN A 19 -4.70 23.64 -9.24
C ASN A 19 -5.88 22.80 -9.73
N ALA A 20 -5.63 21.70 -10.44
CA ALA A 20 -6.68 20.79 -10.88
C ALA A 20 -7.46 20.17 -9.71
N CYS A 21 -6.77 19.73 -8.64
CA CYS A 21 -7.43 19.22 -7.45
C CYS A 21 -8.31 20.28 -6.78
N ARG A 22 -7.88 21.55 -6.80
CA ARG A 22 -8.67 22.67 -6.30
C ARG A 22 -9.92 22.93 -7.15
N GLU A 23 -9.81 22.88 -8.47
CA GLU A 23 -10.97 22.98 -9.35
C GLU A 23 -11.98 21.84 -9.10
N ILE A 24 -11.49 20.61 -8.97
CA ILE A 24 -12.32 19.44 -8.64
C ILE A 24 -12.98 19.57 -7.26
N GLN A 25 -12.26 20.10 -6.27
CA GLN A 25 -12.82 20.38 -4.94
C GLN A 25 -13.97 21.39 -5.01
N LEU A 26 -13.85 22.45 -5.80
CA LEU A 26 -14.93 23.43 -6.00
C LEU A 26 -16.16 22.82 -6.68
N ILE A 27 -15.95 21.91 -7.64
CA ILE A 27 -17.04 21.16 -8.30
C ILE A 27 -17.79 20.32 -7.27
N THR A 28 -17.07 19.53 -6.48
CA THR A 28 -17.66 18.59 -5.51
C THR A 28 -18.26 19.27 -4.28
N ALA A 29 -17.79 20.46 -3.91
CA ALA A 29 -18.36 21.27 -2.84
C ALA A 29 -19.69 21.96 -3.24
N ASN A 30 -20.04 21.99 -4.53
CA ASN A 30 -21.26 22.63 -5.00
C ASN A 30 -22.50 21.78 -4.68
N GLN A 31 -23.26 22.17 -3.66
CA GLN A 31 -24.47 21.46 -3.21
C GLN A 31 -25.60 21.37 -4.24
N LYS A 32 -25.54 22.13 -5.34
CA LYS A 32 -26.58 22.13 -6.38
C LYS A 32 -26.21 21.27 -7.59
N ILE A 33 -24.97 20.81 -7.69
CA ILE A 33 -24.52 20.03 -8.82
C ILE A 33 -25.10 18.61 -8.76
N THR A 34 -25.57 18.11 -9.87
CA THR A 34 -25.92 16.70 -9.99
C THR A 34 -24.67 15.85 -10.15
N LYS A 35 -24.78 14.54 -9.89
CA LYS A 35 -23.67 13.60 -10.07
C LYS A 35 -23.14 13.62 -11.50
N ASP A 36 -24.05 13.56 -12.49
CA ASP A 36 -23.68 13.52 -13.91
C ASP A 36 -22.97 14.82 -14.34
N GLU A 37 -23.46 15.98 -13.88
CA GLU A 37 -22.79 17.27 -14.15
C GLU A 37 -21.38 17.34 -13.53
N ALA A 38 -21.19 16.76 -12.34
CA ALA A 38 -19.89 16.69 -11.69
C ALA A 38 -18.95 15.72 -12.42
N GLU A 39 -19.43 14.55 -12.85
CA GLU A 39 -18.66 13.59 -13.66
C GLU A 39 -18.20 14.24 -14.97
N ASP A 40 -19.10 14.93 -15.67
CA ASP A 40 -18.78 15.64 -16.91
C ASP A 40 -17.76 16.76 -16.69
N ALA A 41 -17.88 17.51 -15.59
CA ALA A 41 -16.92 18.57 -15.27
C ALA A 41 -15.53 18.01 -14.96
N ILE A 42 -15.44 16.94 -14.19
CA ILE A 42 -14.18 16.25 -13.89
C ILE A 42 -13.59 15.63 -15.16
N ALA A 43 -14.43 15.05 -16.02
CA ALA A 43 -14.00 14.50 -17.31
C ALA A 43 -13.39 15.59 -18.21
N ARG A 44 -13.98 16.80 -18.24
CA ARG A 44 -13.40 17.95 -18.98
C ARG A 44 -12.02 18.34 -18.45
N ILE A 45 -11.82 18.40 -17.13
CA ILE A 45 -10.51 18.66 -16.52
C ILE A 45 -9.49 17.60 -16.96
N LYS A 46 -9.89 16.33 -16.91
CA LYS A 46 -9.07 15.19 -17.33
C LYS A 46 -8.69 15.25 -18.82
N THR A 47 -9.63 15.57 -19.71
CA THR A 47 -9.38 15.60 -21.17
C THR A 47 -8.57 16.81 -21.61
N ASN A 48 -8.69 17.94 -20.90
CA ASN A 48 -7.99 19.17 -21.22
C ASN A 48 -6.52 19.16 -20.78
N SER A 49 -6.13 18.22 -19.92
CA SER A 49 -4.77 18.09 -19.42
C SER A 49 -4.00 16.98 -20.11
N ASN A 50 -2.71 17.23 -20.40
CA ASN A 50 -1.75 16.18 -20.80
C ASN A 50 -0.99 15.60 -19.60
N ASN A 51 -1.11 16.21 -18.41
CA ASN A 51 -0.42 15.78 -17.21
C ASN A 51 -1.02 14.46 -16.69
N LYS A 52 -0.16 13.44 -16.52
CA LYS A 52 -0.59 12.11 -16.05
C LYS A 52 -1.15 12.14 -14.64
N ASP A 53 -0.58 12.95 -13.75
CA ASP A 53 -1.02 13.05 -12.36
C ASP A 53 -2.37 13.78 -12.24
N ILE A 54 -2.68 14.73 -13.14
CA ILE A 54 -4.02 15.31 -13.24
C ILE A 54 -5.03 14.22 -13.64
N LYS A 55 -4.71 13.43 -14.67
CA LYS A 55 -5.59 12.33 -15.11
C LYS A 55 -5.80 11.30 -14.01
N LEU A 56 -4.75 10.98 -13.26
CA LEU A 56 -4.78 10.11 -12.09
C LEU A 56 -5.68 10.67 -10.99
N ALA A 57 -5.48 11.94 -10.59
CA ALA A 57 -6.30 12.60 -9.59
C ALA A 57 -7.78 12.63 -10.01
N SER A 58 -8.08 12.96 -11.26
CA SER A 58 -9.44 12.93 -11.80
C SER A 58 -10.06 11.53 -11.73
N ASN A 59 -9.33 10.48 -12.10
CA ASN A 59 -9.82 9.09 -12.00
C ASN A 59 -10.14 8.70 -10.55
N ILE A 60 -9.24 9.02 -9.61
CA ILE A 60 -9.46 8.73 -8.19
C ILE A 60 -10.71 9.45 -7.69
N VAL A 61 -10.89 10.73 -8.03
CA VAL A 61 -12.09 11.47 -7.60
C VAL A 61 -13.35 10.93 -8.25
N SER A 62 -13.33 10.61 -9.55
CA SER A 62 -14.49 10.02 -10.24
C SER A 62 -14.97 8.74 -9.55
N ASP A 63 -14.04 7.84 -9.18
CA ASP A 63 -14.39 6.60 -8.47
C ASP A 63 -14.88 6.85 -7.03
N CYS A 64 -14.47 7.96 -6.42
CA CYS A 64 -14.88 8.36 -5.08
C CYS A 64 -16.07 9.35 -5.08
N LEU A 65 -16.55 9.77 -6.26
CA LEU A 65 -17.39 10.96 -6.39
C LEU A 65 -18.68 10.86 -5.60
N PHE A 66 -19.30 9.68 -5.60
CA PHE A 66 -20.54 9.44 -4.86
C PHE A 66 -20.37 9.71 -3.36
N ARG A 67 -19.17 9.50 -2.79
CA ARG A 67 -18.87 9.74 -1.37
C ARG A 67 -18.70 11.23 -1.10
N PHE A 68 -18.01 11.95 -1.99
CA PHE A 68 -17.81 13.39 -1.86
C PHE A 68 -19.10 14.20 -2.02
N LEU A 69 -20.01 13.77 -2.90
CA LEU A 69 -21.30 14.45 -3.12
C LEU A 69 -22.34 14.08 -2.05
N ASN A 70 -22.38 12.82 -1.62
CA ASN A 70 -23.33 12.35 -0.61
C ASN A 70 -22.64 12.24 0.74
N ASN A 71 -22.53 13.37 1.44
CA ASN A 71 -22.07 13.44 2.84
C ASN A 71 -22.99 12.71 3.83
N THR A 72 -24.00 11.95 3.36
CA THR A 72 -24.92 11.19 4.19
C THR A 72 -24.35 9.81 4.49
N THR A 73 -23.78 9.70 5.70
CA THR A 73 -23.44 8.46 6.38
C THR A 73 -24.58 7.45 6.32
N SER A 74 -24.47 6.47 5.43
CA SER A 74 -25.14 5.17 5.58
C SER A 74 -24.09 4.21 6.13
N ASN A 75 -23.91 4.21 7.45
CA ASN A 75 -23.24 3.12 8.14
C ASN A 75 -24.13 1.88 8.03
N ASN A 76 -24.01 1.15 6.92
CA ASN A 76 -24.55 -0.18 6.82
C ASN A 76 -23.70 -1.09 7.72
N HIS A 77 -24.15 -1.24 8.97
CA HIS A 77 -23.58 -2.08 10.04
C HIS A 77 -23.51 -3.59 9.72
N LYS A 78 -23.63 -3.99 8.44
CA LYS A 78 -23.60 -5.39 8.00
C LYS A 78 -22.31 -5.78 7.25
N GLN A 79 -21.50 -4.81 6.83
CA GLN A 79 -20.24 -5.09 6.13
C GLN A 79 -19.08 -5.14 7.14
N GLY A 80 -18.20 -6.14 6.99
CA GLY A 80 -17.00 -6.26 7.80
C GLY A 80 -16.22 -4.95 7.80
N GLU A 81 -15.85 -4.47 8.97
CA GLU A 81 -15.45 -3.09 9.18
C GLU A 81 -14.13 -2.69 8.50
N ALA A 82 -13.23 -3.67 8.28
CA ALA A 82 -12.04 -3.52 7.45
C ALA A 82 -12.36 -3.43 5.96
N ALA A 83 -13.43 -4.10 5.50
CA ALA A 83 -13.88 -4.01 4.11
C ALA A 83 -14.31 -2.58 3.75
N LEU A 84 -14.90 -1.85 4.70
CA LEU A 84 -15.27 -0.44 4.50
C LEU A 84 -14.06 0.47 4.33
N ILE A 85 -12.97 0.21 5.04
CA ILE A 85 -11.72 0.98 4.89
C ILE A 85 -11.04 0.60 3.57
N ILE A 86 -11.04 -0.68 3.22
CA ILE A 86 -10.55 -1.19 1.94
C ILE A 86 -11.29 -0.52 0.77
N ASP A 87 -12.63 -0.44 0.80
CA ASP A 87 -13.42 0.21 -0.24
C ASP A 87 -13.09 1.70 -0.38
N LYS A 88 -12.63 2.35 0.70
CA LYS A 88 -12.15 3.74 0.67
C LYS A 88 -10.80 3.87 -0.02
N ILE A 89 -9.87 2.97 0.27
CA ILE A 89 -8.48 3.02 -0.18
C ILE A 89 -8.31 2.45 -1.60
N LYS A 90 -9.18 1.52 -2.01
CA LYS A 90 -9.07 0.79 -3.27
C LYS A 90 -8.90 1.69 -4.51
N PRO A 91 -9.63 2.80 -4.71
CA PRO A 91 -9.42 3.68 -5.86
C PRO A 91 -8.00 4.25 -5.93
N TYR A 92 -7.40 4.59 -4.80
CA TYR A 92 -6.05 5.14 -4.74
C TYR A 92 -5.01 4.13 -5.20
N LEU A 93 -5.06 2.89 -4.69
CA LEU A 93 -4.13 1.82 -5.08
C LEU A 93 -4.37 1.36 -6.52
N LEU A 94 -5.64 1.28 -6.93
CA LEU A 94 -6.02 0.89 -8.28
C LEU A 94 -5.38 1.80 -9.32
N HIS A 95 -5.60 3.11 -9.20
CA HIS A 95 -5.12 4.05 -10.21
C HIS A 95 -3.64 4.41 -10.06
N SER A 96 -3.11 4.45 -8.82
CA SER A 96 -1.73 4.94 -8.61
C SER A 96 -0.67 3.85 -8.77
N ILE A 97 -1.03 2.58 -8.53
CA ILE A 97 -0.07 1.45 -8.52
C ILE A 97 -0.52 0.35 -9.48
N ILE A 98 -1.73 -0.20 -9.29
CA ILE A 98 -2.14 -1.42 -10.00
C ILE A 98 -2.26 -1.19 -11.51
N SER A 99 -2.89 -0.10 -11.95
CA SER A 99 -3.06 0.19 -13.37
C SER A 99 -1.78 0.64 -14.07
N GLU A 100 -0.74 0.99 -13.32
CA GLU A 100 0.50 1.57 -13.82
C GLU A 100 1.64 0.55 -13.93
N ILE A 101 1.49 -0.62 -13.30
CA ILE A 101 2.51 -1.68 -13.31
C ILE A 101 1.99 -2.87 -14.11
N ASP A 102 2.61 -3.12 -15.26
CA ASP A 102 2.27 -4.26 -16.11
C ASP A 102 2.50 -5.61 -15.40
N PHE A 103 1.61 -6.56 -15.66
CA PHE A 103 1.67 -7.95 -15.18
C PHE A 103 1.59 -8.15 -13.66
N ILE A 104 1.38 -7.07 -12.89
CA ILE A 104 1.16 -7.19 -11.45
C ILE A 104 -0.21 -7.83 -11.19
N LYS A 105 -0.23 -8.82 -10.32
CA LYS A 105 -1.46 -9.42 -9.80
C LYS A 105 -1.71 -8.90 -8.39
N HIS A 106 -2.96 -8.93 -7.99
CA HIS A 106 -3.35 -8.49 -6.68
C HIS A 106 -4.46 -9.36 -6.11
N ASP A 107 -4.56 -9.42 -4.80
CA ASP A 107 -5.67 -10.11 -4.14
C ASP A 107 -6.06 -9.42 -2.83
N TRP A 108 -7.35 -9.49 -2.50
CA TRP A 108 -7.97 -8.84 -1.34
C TRP A 108 -8.54 -9.91 -0.42
N LEU A 109 -8.09 -9.95 0.84
CA LEU A 109 -8.63 -10.81 1.91
C LEU A 109 -8.61 -12.33 1.66
N THR A 110 -8.23 -12.81 0.47
CA THR A 110 -8.23 -14.25 0.11
C THR A 110 -6.84 -14.83 -0.15
N TYR A 111 -5.80 -14.00 -0.10
CA TYR A 111 -4.45 -14.48 -0.34
C TYR A 111 -3.92 -15.31 0.82
N HIS A 112 -3.38 -16.49 0.51
CA HIS A 112 -2.77 -17.38 1.49
C HIS A 112 -1.25 -17.34 1.35
N LEU A 113 -0.59 -16.61 2.24
CA LEU A 113 0.87 -16.57 2.31
C LEU A 113 1.36 -17.72 3.20
N VAL A 114 1.92 -18.74 2.57
CA VAL A 114 2.46 -19.92 3.27
C VAL A 114 3.90 -19.69 3.69
N THR A 115 4.17 -19.86 4.98
CA THR A 115 5.52 -19.77 5.54
C THR A 115 6.31 -21.07 5.34
N SER A 116 7.64 -21.01 5.53
CA SER A 116 8.50 -22.20 5.45
C SER A 116 8.18 -23.31 6.47
N ASP A 117 7.47 -22.98 7.54
CA ASP A 117 7.02 -23.94 8.57
C ASP A 117 5.54 -24.33 8.42
N GLY A 118 4.91 -23.98 7.29
CA GLY A 118 3.54 -24.37 6.96
C GLY A 118 2.45 -23.52 7.65
N GLN A 119 2.81 -22.45 8.36
CA GLN A 119 1.84 -21.49 8.85
C GLN A 119 1.27 -20.69 7.68
N ILE A 120 0.02 -20.30 7.80
CA ILE A 120 -0.68 -19.49 6.80
C ILE A 120 -0.89 -18.10 7.39
N MET A 121 -0.42 -17.08 6.68
CA MET A 121 -0.72 -15.68 6.94
C MET A 121 -1.68 -15.16 5.87
N MET A 122 -2.62 -14.32 6.27
CA MET A 122 -3.58 -13.70 5.37
C MET A 122 -3.44 -12.17 5.46
N PRO A 123 -2.78 -11.54 4.49
CA PRO A 123 -2.75 -10.09 4.39
C PRO A 123 -4.12 -9.57 3.95
N ASP A 124 -4.46 -8.34 4.35
CA ASP A 124 -5.71 -7.72 3.87
C ASP A 124 -5.64 -7.43 2.37
N PHE A 125 -4.44 -7.10 1.87
CA PHE A 125 -4.17 -6.94 0.46
C PHE A 125 -2.71 -7.23 0.12
N VAL A 126 -2.47 -7.77 -1.07
CA VAL A 126 -1.13 -8.09 -1.58
C VAL A 126 -1.00 -7.75 -3.06
N LEU A 127 0.19 -7.32 -3.47
CA LEU A 127 0.60 -7.32 -4.87
C LEU A 127 1.71 -8.35 -5.09
N PHE A 128 1.63 -9.08 -6.19
CA PHE A 128 2.60 -10.13 -6.51
C PHE A 128 2.76 -10.32 -8.02
N ILE A 129 3.88 -10.94 -8.40
CA ILE A 129 4.16 -11.37 -9.77
C ILE A 129 4.25 -12.88 -9.85
N GLU A 130 3.65 -13.43 -10.90
CA GLU A 130 3.80 -14.82 -11.30
C GLU A 130 4.80 -14.93 -12.46
N LEU A 131 6.03 -15.35 -12.17
CA LEU A 131 7.03 -15.63 -13.21
C LEU A 131 6.92 -17.04 -13.78
N SER A 132 6.34 -17.96 -13.02
CA SER A 132 6.04 -19.33 -13.41
C SER A 132 4.80 -19.80 -12.66
N SER A 133 4.14 -20.85 -13.16
CA SER A 133 2.89 -21.39 -12.59
C SER A 133 2.99 -21.90 -11.15
N ALA A 134 4.19 -21.93 -10.55
CA ALA A 134 4.45 -22.52 -9.25
C ALA A 134 4.85 -21.51 -8.16
N ILE A 135 5.25 -20.28 -8.51
CA ILE A 135 5.83 -19.35 -7.54
C ILE A 135 5.33 -17.93 -7.75
N ASN A 136 4.65 -17.42 -6.72
CA ASN A 136 4.32 -16.01 -6.57
C ASN A 136 5.45 -15.29 -5.85
N TYR A 137 5.85 -14.14 -6.38
CA TYR A 137 6.77 -13.20 -5.75
C TYR A 137 5.97 -11.99 -5.28
N GLU A 138 5.65 -11.96 -3.99
CA GLU A 138 4.97 -10.82 -3.38
C GLU A 138 5.93 -9.63 -3.26
N VAL A 139 5.44 -8.43 -3.59
CA VAL A 139 6.24 -7.19 -3.63
C VAL A 139 5.64 -6.06 -2.81
N PHE A 140 4.35 -6.18 -2.45
CA PHE A 140 3.63 -5.21 -1.63
C PHE A 140 2.62 -5.92 -0.73
N PHE A 141 2.51 -5.47 0.52
CA PHE A 141 1.46 -5.88 1.46
C PHE A 141 0.75 -4.65 2.03
N MET A 142 -0.52 -4.80 2.36
CA MET A 142 -1.25 -3.83 3.16
C MET A 142 -2.03 -4.52 4.28
N GLU A 143 -1.96 -3.93 5.47
CA GLU A 143 -2.74 -4.31 6.64
C GLU A 143 -3.60 -3.12 7.09
N VAL A 144 -4.87 -3.38 7.37
CA VAL A 144 -5.89 -2.36 7.64
C VAL A 144 -6.49 -2.56 9.03
N LYS A 145 -6.58 -1.47 9.81
CA LYS A 145 -7.11 -1.46 11.18
C LYS A 145 -8.03 -0.27 11.41
N ARG A 146 -8.91 -0.39 12.40
CA ARG A 146 -9.70 0.73 12.93
C ARG A 146 -9.01 1.42 14.09
N LYS A 147 -9.18 2.74 14.17
CA LYS A 147 -8.79 3.55 15.33
C LYS A 147 -9.55 3.08 16.57
N GLY A 148 -8.83 2.78 17.65
CA GLY A 148 -9.43 2.46 18.95
C GLY A 148 -9.80 0.99 19.19
N ASN A 149 -9.53 0.05 18.28
CA ASN A 149 -9.51 -1.39 18.59
C ASN A 149 -8.26 -1.78 19.44
N HIS A 150 -7.89 -0.92 20.37
CA HIS A 150 -6.84 -1.13 21.38
C HIS A 150 -7.43 -1.82 22.61
N SER A 151 -8.31 -2.82 22.42
CA SER A 151 -8.47 -3.84 23.46
C SER A 151 -7.15 -4.62 23.49
N ASN A 152 -6.26 -4.15 24.36
CA ASN A 152 -4.90 -4.62 24.68
C ASN A 152 -3.78 -3.84 23.99
N ASN A 153 -2.65 -3.72 24.68
CA ASN A 153 -1.38 -3.07 24.30
C ASN A 153 -0.76 -3.62 22.97
N THR A 154 -1.39 -3.44 21.81
CA THR A 154 -1.12 -4.21 20.57
C THR A 154 -0.55 -3.42 19.39
N LEU A 155 -0.03 -2.21 19.57
CA LEU A 155 0.68 -1.52 18.48
C LEU A 155 1.91 -2.33 17.99
N GLU A 156 2.43 -3.22 18.85
CA GLU A 156 3.42 -4.24 18.50
C GLU A 156 2.87 -5.31 17.54
N ASN A 157 1.59 -5.68 17.57
CA ASN A 157 1.09 -6.89 16.88
C ASN A 157 0.94 -6.72 15.36
N ASP A 158 0.37 -5.61 14.87
CA ASP A 158 0.08 -5.45 13.44
C ASP A 158 1.32 -5.05 12.63
N MET A 159 2.19 -4.21 13.20
CA MET A 159 3.51 -3.96 12.63
C MET A 159 4.34 -5.25 12.59
N ILE A 160 4.27 -6.08 13.64
CA ILE A 160 4.93 -7.40 13.64
C ILE A 160 4.34 -8.29 12.54
N LYS A 161 3.00 -8.33 12.38
CA LYS A 161 2.35 -9.10 11.30
C LYS A 161 2.85 -8.65 9.92
N LEU A 162 2.76 -7.35 9.62
CA LEU A 162 3.22 -6.78 8.36
C LEU A 162 4.72 -7.08 8.13
N SER A 163 5.55 -6.93 9.17
CA SER A 163 6.98 -7.22 9.07
C SER A 163 7.26 -8.69 8.73
N LYS A 164 6.48 -9.64 9.26
CA LYS A 164 6.60 -11.06 8.95
C LYS A 164 6.21 -11.35 7.51
N GLU A 165 5.12 -10.76 7.02
CA GLU A 165 4.69 -10.89 5.61
C GLU A 165 5.76 -10.38 4.66
N MET A 166 6.27 -9.17 4.91
CA MET A 166 7.36 -8.56 4.15
C MET A 166 8.64 -9.41 4.21
N HIS A 167 8.98 -9.97 5.37
CA HIS A 167 10.15 -10.84 5.55
C HIS A 167 10.04 -12.12 4.72
N ILE A 168 8.88 -12.77 4.71
CA ILE A 168 8.64 -13.98 3.90
C ILE A 168 8.85 -13.68 2.42
N ALA A 169 8.25 -12.60 1.93
CA ALA A 169 8.40 -12.17 0.54
C ALA A 169 9.85 -11.83 0.18
N LEU A 170 10.53 -11.09 1.06
CA LEU A 170 11.92 -10.70 0.87
C LEU A 170 12.84 -11.93 0.78
N ASN A 171 12.59 -12.95 1.61
CA ASN A 171 13.32 -14.22 1.53
C ASN A 171 13.17 -14.89 0.16
N LYS A 172 11.98 -14.88 -0.44
CA LYS A 172 11.78 -15.43 -1.79
C LYS A 172 12.61 -14.70 -2.83
N LEU A 173 12.68 -13.36 -2.76
CA LEU A 173 13.51 -12.55 -3.65
C LEU A 173 15.01 -12.85 -3.46
N VAL A 174 15.46 -13.00 -2.21
CA VAL A 174 16.86 -13.36 -1.89
C VAL A 174 17.22 -14.74 -2.44
N VAL A 175 16.37 -15.75 -2.21
CA VAL A 175 16.59 -17.11 -2.74
C VAL A 175 16.62 -17.11 -4.28
N LYS A 176 15.83 -16.24 -4.89
CA LYS A 176 15.82 -16.02 -6.35
C LYS A 176 17.03 -15.22 -6.85
N LYS A 177 17.94 -14.80 -5.95
CA LYS A 177 19.13 -14.00 -6.26
C LYS A 177 18.79 -12.64 -6.91
N VAL A 178 17.67 -12.04 -6.51
CA VAL A 178 17.31 -10.70 -6.96
C VAL A 178 18.29 -9.69 -6.40
N LYS A 179 18.84 -8.84 -7.27
CA LYS A 179 19.73 -7.75 -6.87
C LYS A 179 18.96 -6.67 -6.12
N LYS A 180 19.50 -6.22 -4.98
CA LYS A 180 18.87 -5.24 -4.09
C LYS A 180 17.38 -5.58 -3.84
N PRO A 181 17.10 -6.74 -3.22
CA PRO A 181 15.73 -7.17 -3.02
C PRO A 181 15.06 -6.26 -1.99
N GLU A 182 13.87 -5.77 -2.32
CA GLU A 182 13.08 -4.86 -1.51
C GLU A 182 11.61 -5.29 -1.54
N VAL A 183 10.88 -5.07 -0.45
CA VAL A 183 9.43 -5.30 -0.36
C VAL A 183 8.79 -4.10 0.31
N VAL A 184 7.61 -3.68 -0.14
CA VAL A 184 6.88 -2.55 0.42
C VAL A 184 5.72 -3.03 1.30
N GLY A 185 5.44 -2.31 2.37
CA GLY A 185 4.33 -2.57 3.28
C GLY A 185 3.57 -1.29 3.60
N LEU A 186 2.25 -1.34 3.66
CA LEU A 186 1.40 -0.22 4.02
C LEU A 186 0.52 -0.59 5.20
N LEU A 187 0.73 0.09 6.34
CA LEU A 187 -0.15 -0.05 7.50
C LEU A 187 -1.15 1.10 7.48
N VAL A 188 -2.44 0.78 7.47
CA VAL A 188 -3.51 1.78 7.47
C VAL A 188 -4.36 1.65 8.72
N GLU A 189 -4.39 2.69 9.54
CA GLU A 189 -5.26 2.81 10.69
C GLU A 189 -6.31 3.89 10.41
N ASP A 190 -7.53 3.44 10.12
CA ASP A 190 -8.64 4.28 9.68
C ASP A 190 -8.29 5.05 8.39
N HIS A 191 -7.95 6.34 8.49
CA HIS A 191 -7.50 7.16 7.36
C HIS A 191 -5.99 7.45 7.39
N LYS A 192 -5.28 7.07 8.45
CA LYS A 192 -3.84 7.30 8.60
C LYS A 192 -3.05 6.15 7.99
N ALA A 193 -2.12 6.45 7.11
CA ALA A 193 -1.27 5.49 6.43
C ALA A 193 0.21 5.68 6.81
N VAL A 194 0.90 4.56 7.07
CA VAL A 194 2.35 4.51 7.25
C VAL A 194 2.93 3.48 6.29
N ALA A 195 3.80 3.94 5.40
CA ALA A 195 4.46 3.11 4.41
C ALA A 195 5.86 2.72 4.89
N TYR A 196 6.22 1.47 4.66
CA TYR A 196 7.50 0.88 4.99
C TYR A 196 8.12 0.23 3.76
N LYS A 197 9.45 0.23 3.71
CA LYS A 197 10.21 -0.70 2.86
C LYS A 197 11.01 -1.65 3.74
N MET A 198 11.17 -2.89 3.29
CA MET A 198 12.07 -3.85 3.91
C MET A 198 13.16 -4.25 2.93
N ASP A 199 14.41 -4.16 3.37
CA ASP A 199 15.57 -4.67 2.64
C ASP A 199 16.46 -5.55 3.52
N ILE A 200 17.42 -6.23 2.91
CA ILE A 200 18.46 -7.00 3.59
C ILE A 200 19.84 -6.43 3.25
N LYS A 201 20.57 -5.97 4.27
CA LYS A 201 21.94 -5.44 4.13
C LYS A 201 22.84 -5.94 5.26
N TYR A 202 24.11 -5.54 5.24
CA TYR A 202 25.07 -5.75 6.34
C TYR A 202 25.09 -7.19 6.87
N ASN A 203 25.45 -8.15 6.01
CA ASN A 203 25.55 -9.58 6.37
C ASN A 203 24.25 -10.17 6.95
N GLY A 204 23.11 -9.88 6.31
CA GLY A 204 21.84 -10.54 6.65
C GLY A 204 20.93 -9.79 7.61
N GLN A 205 21.20 -8.51 7.88
CA GLN A 205 20.31 -7.70 8.69
C GLN A 205 19.11 -7.24 7.85
N TYR A 206 17.93 -7.69 8.25
CA TYR A 206 16.65 -7.20 7.75
C TYR A 206 16.37 -5.82 8.33
N ARG A 207 16.00 -4.87 7.48
CA ARG A 207 15.74 -3.49 7.89
C ARG A 207 14.37 -3.08 7.37
N MET A 208 13.40 -2.98 8.28
CA MET A 208 12.11 -2.34 8.01
C MET A 208 12.27 -0.84 8.28
N ILE A 209 12.04 -0.03 7.27
CA ILE A 209 12.30 1.41 7.27
C ILE A 209 10.99 2.11 6.94
N GLU A 210 10.51 3.00 7.80
CA GLU A 210 9.40 3.90 7.47
C GLU A 210 9.88 4.84 6.36
N ILE A 211 9.15 4.89 5.24
CA ILE A 211 9.49 5.74 4.08
C ILE A 211 8.51 6.91 3.92
N SER A 212 7.32 6.80 4.49
CA SER A 212 6.30 7.84 4.37
C SER A 212 5.18 7.67 5.37
N ARG A 213 4.56 8.80 5.72
CA ARG A 213 3.34 8.89 6.54
C ARG A 213 2.40 9.93 5.95
N PHE A 214 1.13 9.57 5.78
CA PHE A 214 0.13 10.43 5.16
C PHE A 214 -1.29 10.04 5.58
N HIS A 215 -2.29 10.79 5.11
CA HIS A 215 -3.70 10.50 5.36
C HIS A 215 -4.45 10.32 4.03
N PHE A 216 -5.32 9.32 3.95
CA PHE A 216 -6.32 9.20 2.90
C PHE A 216 -7.51 10.14 3.17
N ALA A 217 -8.28 10.46 2.12
CA ALA A 217 -9.46 11.31 2.26
C ALA A 217 -10.55 10.64 3.11
N ARG A 218 -11.19 11.43 3.97
CA ARG A 218 -12.27 11.05 4.88
C ARG A 218 -13.66 11.29 4.28
N ASP A 219 -13.75 11.23 2.95
CA ASP A 219 -14.97 11.45 2.17
C ASP A 219 -15.56 12.87 2.24
N ILE A 220 -14.80 13.86 2.71
CA ILE A 220 -15.17 15.28 2.61
C ILE A 220 -14.53 15.91 1.37
N SER A 221 -15.23 16.84 0.70
CA SER A 221 -14.74 17.51 -0.52
C SER A 221 -13.37 18.17 -0.32
N ASP A 222 -13.11 18.73 0.85
CA ASP A 222 -11.85 19.42 1.15
C ASP A 222 -10.64 18.47 1.17
N ASP A 223 -10.85 17.19 1.47
CA ASP A 223 -9.78 16.20 1.49
C ASP A 223 -9.30 15.84 0.06
N ILE A 224 -9.99 16.30 -1.00
CA ILE A 224 -9.48 16.24 -2.39
C ILE A 224 -8.15 17.00 -2.51
N LEU A 225 -7.92 18.01 -1.68
CA LEU A 225 -6.66 18.75 -1.63
C LEU A 225 -5.50 17.93 -1.05
N LEU A 226 -5.76 16.76 -0.44
CA LEU A 226 -4.73 15.81 -0.02
C LEU A 226 -4.21 14.95 -1.18
N LEU A 227 -4.94 14.88 -2.30
CA LEU A 227 -4.59 14.02 -3.44
C LEU A 227 -3.18 14.24 -3.99
N PRO A 228 -2.69 15.48 -4.17
CA PRO A 228 -1.30 15.70 -4.58
C PRO A 228 -0.31 14.93 -3.70
N THR A 229 -0.39 15.10 -2.38
CA THR A 229 0.51 14.42 -1.43
C THR A 229 0.30 12.92 -1.42
N ILE A 230 -0.95 12.43 -1.49
CA ILE A 230 -1.23 10.99 -1.56
C ILE A 230 -0.57 10.40 -2.81
N ILE A 231 -0.74 11.02 -3.97
CA ILE A 231 -0.14 10.59 -5.24
C ILE A 231 1.38 10.54 -5.13
N GLU A 232 2.03 11.56 -4.56
CA GLU A 232 3.47 11.57 -4.34
C GLU A 232 3.93 10.38 -3.47
N LYS A 233 3.21 10.09 -2.38
CA LYS A 233 3.55 8.98 -1.47
C LYS A 233 3.33 7.62 -2.13
N LEU A 234 2.25 7.45 -2.89
CA LEU A 234 1.97 6.22 -3.64
C LEU A 234 2.97 6.02 -4.78
N ASN A 235 3.38 7.09 -5.47
CA ASN A 235 4.41 7.05 -6.51
C ASN A 235 5.78 6.66 -5.96
N GLN A 236 6.14 7.10 -4.75
CA GLN A 236 7.36 6.64 -4.08
C GLN A 236 7.33 5.11 -3.86
N MET A 237 6.21 4.57 -3.37
CA MET A 237 6.05 3.12 -3.21
C MET A 237 6.07 2.38 -4.56
N LYS A 238 5.39 2.92 -5.57
CA LYS A 238 5.38 2.38 -6.93
C LYS A 238 6.79 2.19 -7.49
N LYS A 239 7.65 3.20 -7.37
CA LYS A 239 9.04 3.12 -7.88
C LYS A 239 9.86 2.00 -7.22
N ILE A 240 9.70 1.79 -5.91
CA ILE A 240 10.37 0.69 -5.21
C ILE A 240 9.88 -0.66 -5.76
N ILE A 241 8.56 -0.78 -5.97
CA ILE A 241 7.93 -1.98 -6.53
C ILE A 241 8.45 -2.23 -7.96
N GLU A 242 8.36 -1.24 -8.86
CA GLU A 242 8.83 -1.33 -10.24
C GLU A 242 10.32 -1.72 -10.33
N ARG A 243 11.16 -1.11 -9.49
CA ARG A 243 12.59 -1.46 -9.40
C ARG A 243 12.78 -2.92 -8.99
N THR A 244 12.05 -3.37 -7.97
CA THR A 244 12.12 -4.75 -7.49
C THR A 244 11.70 -5.73 -8.57
N ILE A 245 10.63 -5.42 -9.28
CA ILE A 245 10.11 -6.21 -10.40
C ILE A 245 11.14 -6.29 -11.52
N SER A 246 11.73 -5.16 -11.92
CA SER A 246 12.80 -5.12 -12.93
C SER A 246 13.99 -5.99 -12.54
N ASN A 247 14.46 -5.87 -11.29
CA ASN A 247 15.56 -6.69 -10.78
C ASN A 247 15.19 -8.18 -10.73
N LEU A 248 13.93 -8.50 -10.43
CA LEU A 248 13.42 -9.87 -10.40
C LEU A 248 13.46 -10.50 -11.79
N TYR A 249 13.04 -9.79 -12.85
CA TYR A 249 13.16 -10.28 -14.23
C TYR A 249 14.62 -10.45 -14.68
N ASN A 250 15.51 -9.56 -14.23
CA ASN A 250 16.94 -9.59 -14.59
C ASN A 250 17.78 -10.60 -13.79
N SER A 251 17.22 -11.22 -12.73
CA SER A 251 17.93 -12.13 -11.82
C SER A 251 18.60 -13.35 -12.47
N LYS A 252 18.22 -13.71 -13.71
CA LYS A 252 18.83 -14.84 -14.44
C LYS A 252 20.20 -14.51 -15.04
N ASN A 253 20.55 -13.23 -15.18
CA ASN A 253 21.66 -12.77 -16.03
C ASN A 253 22.80 -12.10 -15.24
N GLU A 254 22.71 -11.97 -13.92
CA GLU A 254 23.69 -11.25 -13.11
C GLU A 254 24.31 -12.13 -12.01
N GLU A 255 25.63 -12.05 -11.84
CA GLU A 255 26.30 -12.58 -10.65
C GLU A 255 25.99 -11.68 -9.45
N VAL A 256 25.17 -12.19 -8.53
CA VAL A 256 24.80 -11.52 -7.28
C VAL A 256 25.43 -12.25 -6.11
N VAL A 257 25.92 -11.48 -5.12
CA VAL A 257 26.39 -12.03 -3.84
C VAL A 257 25.30 -12.92 -3.25
N ASP A 258 25.63 -14.18 -2.99
CA ASP A 258 24.67 -15.13 -2.45
C ASP A 258 24.32 -14.77 -1.00
N LEU A 259 23.13 -14.22 -0.82
CA LEU A 259 22.59 -13.85 0.49
C LEU A 259 21.74 -14.98 1.10
N ALA A 260 21.56 -16.12 0.43
CA ALA A 260 20.69 -17.20 0.91
C ALA A 260 21.16 -17.74 2.27
N ALA A 261 22.47 -17.86 2.49
CA ALA A 261 23.06 -18.29 3.76
C ALA A 261 22.73 -17.35 4.93
N TYR A 262 22.35 -16.11 4.64
CA TYR A 262 21.99 -15.10 5.63
C TYR A 262 20.49 -15.01 5.87
N THR A 263 19.67 -15.74 5.11
CA THR A 263 18.22 -15.73 5.31
C THR A 263 17.85 -16.38 6.63
N ARG A 264 16.88 -15.78 7.32
CA ARG A 264 16.36 -16.28 8.60
C ARG A 264 14.91 -16.66 8.44
N LYS A 265 14.48 -17.67 9.22
CA LYS A 265 13.06 -17.97 9.37
C LYS A 265 12.38 -16.78 10.10
N PRO A 266 11.18 -16.37 9.68
CA PRO A 266 10.39 -15.39 10.41
C PRO A 266 10.15 -15.84 11.86
N CYS A 267 10.08 -14.88 12.78
CA CYS A 267 9.74 -15.19 14.17
C CYS A 267 8.35 -15.86 14.25
N LYS A 268 8.21 -16.89 15.08
CA LYS A 268 6.89 -17.50 15.35
C LYS A 268 5.95 -16.48 16.00
N ASN A 269 4.65 -16.71 15.89
CA ASN A 269 3.69 -15.93 16.68
C ASN A 269 3.93 -16.20 18.17
N PRO A 270 3.87 -15.18 19.03
CA PRO A 270 3.96 -15.39 20.47
C PRO A 270 2.87 -16.37 20.90
N VAL A 271 3.25 -17.37 21.69
CA VAL A 271 2.30 -18.32 22.28
C VAL A 271 1.48 -17.56 23.32
N LEU A 272 0.16 -17.53 23.16
CA LEU A 272 -0.74 -17.06 24.20
C LEU A 272 -0.56 -17.97 25.43
N ILE A 273 0.16 -17.48 26.43
CA ILE A 273 0.20 -18.11 27.75
C ILE A 273 -1.15 -17.78 28.39
N SER A 274 -2.05 -18.77 28.50
CA SER A 274 -3.27 -18.58 29.27
C SER A 274 -2.89 -18.25 30.72
N GLN A 275 -3.63 -17.34 31.36
CA GLN A 275 -3.38 -16.95 32.75
C GLN A 275 -3.44 -18.15 33.72
N ASP A 276 -4.04 -19.27 33.31
CA ASP A 276 -4.07 -20.53 34.06
C ASP A 276 -2.71 -21.26 34.13
N ALA A 277 -1.74 -20.87 33.30
CA ALA A 277 -0.38 -21.42 33.29
C ALA A 277 0.59 -20.70 34.25
N ILE A 278 0.16 -19.61 34.88
CA ILE A 278 0.90 -18.95 35.97
C ILE A 278 0.27 -19.35 37.30
N LYS A 279 0.47 -20.61 37.69
CA LYS A 279 0.37 -21.00 39.10
C LYS A 279 1.78 -20.97 39.68
N VAL A 280 2.07 -19.90 40.43
CA VAL A 280 3.17 -19.86 41.41
C VAL A 280 2.71 -20.58 42.67
#